data_AF-A0A2B7YR67-F1
#
_entry.id   AF-A0A2B7YR67-F1
#
_cell.length_a   1.000
_cell.length_b   1.000
_cell.length_c   1.000
_cell.angle_alpha   90.00
_cell.angle_beta   90.00
_cell.angle_gamma   90.00
#
_symmetry.space_group_name_H-M   'P 1'
#
loop_
_entity.id
_entity.type
_entity.pdbx_description
1 polymer ?
#
loop_
_entity_poly.entity_id
_entity_poly.type
_entity_poly.pdbx_seq_one_letter_code
_entity_poly.pdbx_strand_id
1 'polypeptide(L)'
;MATHECELFVIESNALELEEERGVWQEGHAQLNEYLENLAKGHGRRVFGAIAVGKTVRFYEWDSGAEEIQNLAEIDECFYLDGQCQTVEVGTKFNL
;
A
#
# COMPACT_ATOMS: atom_id res chain seq x y z
N MET A 1 23.38 -2.61 14.22
CA MET A 1 21.94 -2.28 14.26
C MET A 1 21.29 -3.17 13.22
N ALA A 2 20.33 -4.02 13.61
CA ALA A 2 19.66 -4.91 12.69
C ALA A 2 18.80 -4.10 11.73
N THR A 3 19.01 -4.25 10.43
CA THR A 3 18.06 -3.84 9.40
C THR A 3 16.82 -4.70 9.57
N HIS A 4 15.78 -4.13 10.19
CA HIS A 4 14.47 -4.74 10.23
C HIS A 4 13.82 -4.52 8.86
N GLU A 5 14.06 -5.44 7.92
CA GLU A 5 13.24 -5.55 6.71
C GLU A 5 11.80 -5.83 7.13
N CYS A 6 10.88 -4.96 6.72
CA CYS A 6 9.45 -5.20 6.93
C CYS A 6 8.99 -6.34 6.01
N GLU A 7 8.54 -7.43 6.63
CA GLU A 7 7.97 -8.59 5.99
C GLU A 7 6.51 -8.28 5.60
N LEU A 8 6.25 -8.37 4.30
CA LEU A 8 4.96 -8.26 3.61
C LEU A 8 4.43 -6.85 3.34
N PHE A 9 4.24 -6.57 2.04
CA PHE A 9 3.67 -5.34 1.50
C PHE A 9 2.60 -5.74 0.48
N VAL A 10 1.36 -5.37 0.73
CA VAL A 10 0.23 -5.64 -0.18
C VAL A 10 -0.03 -4.38 -0.99
N ILE A 11 -0.08 -4.52 -2.31
CA ILE A 11 -0.42 -3.45 -3.25
C ILE A 11 -1.72 -3.82 -3.93
N GLU A 12 -2.75 -3.02 -3.69
CA GLU A 12 -3.96 -3.04 -4.51
C GLU A 12 -3.75 -2.09 -5.69
N SER A 13 -3.87 -2.57 -6.93
CA SER A 13 -3.52 -1.80 -8.13
C SER A 13 -4.72 -1.64 -9.05
N ASN A 14 -5.12 -0.39 -9.30
CA ASN A 14 -6.23 -0.04 -10.20
C ASN A 14 -5.77 0.76 -11.42
N ALA A 15 -6.56 0.72 -12.50
CA ALA A 15 -6.23 1.35 -13.77
C ALA A 15 -6.12 2.88 -13.65
N LEU A 16 -5.27 3.48 -14.50
CA LEU A 16 -5.02 4.93 -14.55
C LEU A 16 -6.30 5.76 -14.77
N GLU A 17 -7.25 5.21 -15.52
CA GLU A 17 -8.52 5.86 -15.86
C GLU A 17 -9.42 6.10 -14.63
N LEU A 18 -9.11 5.46 -13.50
CA LEU A 18 -9.92 5.43 -12.30
C LEU A 18 -9.35 6.31 -11.17
N GLU A 19 -8.30 7.10 -11.41
CA GLU A 19 -7.62 7.91 -10.38
C GLU A 19 -8.58 8.86 -9.63
N GLU A 20 -9.54 9.46 -10.34
CA GLU A 20 -10.51 10.40 -9.78
C GLU A 20 -11.76 9.70 -9.21
N GLU A 21 -11.88 8.38 -9.41
CA GLU A 21 -13.03 7.62 -8.94
C GLU A 21 -12.91 7.32 -7.46
N ARG A 22 -13.61 8.11 -6.65
CA ARG A 22 -13.69 7.90 -5.19
C ARG A 22 -14.09 6.48 -4.81
N GLY A 23 -14.90 5.81 -5.63
CA GLY A 23 -15.32 4.43 -5.41
C GLY A 23 -14.14 3.44 -5.39
N VAL A 24 -13.16 3.62 -6.27
CA VAL A 24 -11.97 2.76 -6.35
C VAL A 24 -11.10 2.88 -5.11
N TRP A 25 -10.91 4.09 -4.60
CA TRP A 25 -10.19 4.30 -3.34
C TRP A 25 -10.92 3.71 -2.14
N GLN A 26 -12.26 3.80 -2.10
CA GLN A 26 -13.07 3.19 -1.04
C GLN A 26 -13.03 1.66 -1.09
N GLU A 27 -13.12 1.08 -2.28
CA GLU A 27 -13.02 -0.37 -2.48
C GLU A 27 -11.63 -0.88 -2.12
N GLY A 28 -10.58 -0.25 -2.63
CA GLY A 28 -9.19 -0.59 -2.29
C GLY A 28 -8.92 -0.45 -0.79
N HIS A 29 -9.53 0.54 -0.12
CA HIS A 29 -9.42 0.69 1.33
C HIS A 29 -10.11 -0.46 2.07
N ALA A 30 -11.32 -0.84 1.67
CA ALA A 30 -12.03 -1.97 2.28
C ALA A 30 -11.25 -3.28 2.12
N GLN A 31 -10.75 -3.56 0.92
CA GLN A 31 -9.95 -4.75 0.64
C GLN A 31 -8.64 -4.76 1.43
N LEU A 32 -7.89 -3.65 1.39
CA LEU A 32 -6.62 -3.54 2.13
C LEU A 32 -6.83 -3.69 3.64
N ASN A 33 -7.94 -3.16 4.17
CA ASN A 33 -8.30 -3.30 5.58
C ASN A 33 -8.46 -4.76 5.98
N GLU A 34 -9.22 -5.56 5.22
CA GLU A 34 -9.39 -6.99 5.47
C GLU A 34 -8.06 -7.76 5.38
N TYR A 35 -7.19 -7.43 4.42
CA TYR A 35 -5.88 -8.06 4.29
C TYR A 35 -5.00 -7.77 5.50
N LEU A 36 -4.87 -6.50 5.89
CA LEU A 36 -4.01 -6.12 7.01
C LEU A 36 -4.56 -6.58 8.36
N GLU A 37 -5.89 -6.63 8.54
CA GLU A 37 -6.51 -7.23 9.73
C GLU A 37 -6.09 -8.70 9.90
N ASN A 38 -6.22 -9.50 8.84
CA ASN A 38 -5.86 -10.91 8.86
C ASN A 38 -4.37 -11.12 9.12
N LEU A 39 -3.52 -10.28 8.54
CA LEU A 39 -2.08 -10.31 8.74
C LEU A 39 -1.69 -9.90 10.17
N ALA A 40 -2.28 -8.84 10.71
CA ALA A 40 -2.02 -8.38 12.08
C ALA A 40 -2.44 -9.41 13.13
N LYS A 41 -3.53 -10.16 12.88
CA LYS A 41 -3.94 -11.29 13.76
C LYS A 41 -2.92 -12.43 13.78
N GLY A 42 -2.22 -12.66 12.65
CA GLY A 42 -1.21 -13.71 12.53
C GLY A 42 0.21 -13.26 12.91
N HIS A 43 0.49 -11.96 12.81
CA HIS A 43 1.80 -11.37 13.01
C HIS A 43 1.77 -10.35 14.15
N GLY A 44 2.48 -10.62 15.25
CA GLY A 44 2.63 -9.69 16.37
C GLY A 44 3.54 -8.48 16.08
N ARG A 45 3.51 -7.96 14.84
CA ARG A 45 4.35 -6.87 14.34
C ARG A 45 3.47 -5.86 13.59
N ARG A 46 4.01 -4.65 13.39
CA ARG A 46 3.41 -3.62 12.54
C ARG A 46 3.27 -4.18 11.12
N VAL A 47 2.10 -3.97 10.51
CA VAL A 47 1.81 -4.37 9.13
C VAL A 47 1.42 -3.15 8.32
N PHE A 48 1.88 -3.12 7.07
CA PHE A 48 1.76 -1.97 6.18
C PHE A 48 1.20 -2.39 4.84
N GLY A 49 0.58 -1.45 4.14
CA GLY A 49 0.07 -1.67 2.81
C GLY A 49 -0.01 -0.39 2.01
N ALA A 50 -0.34 -0.51 0.73
CA ALA A 50 -0.57 0.63 -0.13
C ALA A 50 -1.71 0.37 -1.11
N ILE A 51 -2.41 1.44 -1.46
CA ILE A 51 -3.37 1.46 -2.56
C ILE A 51 -2.73 2.29 -3.67
N ALA A 52 -2.51 1.67 -4.82
CA ALA A 52 -2.03 2.32 -6.02
C ALA A 52 -3.15 2.42 -7.06
N VAL A 53 -3.45 3.63 -7.53
CA VAL A 53 -4.39 3.87 -8.62
C VAL A 53 -3.66 4.69 -9.67
N GLY A 54 -3.45 4.13 -10.86
CA GLY A 54 -2.66 4.78 -11.90
C GLY A 54 -1.23 5.10 -11.46
N LYS A 55 -0.90 6.40 -11.38
CA LYS A 55 0.37 6.96 -10.91
C LYS A 55 0.32 7.44 -9.47
N THR A 56 -0.82 7.31 -8.81
CA THR A 56 -1.00 7.77 -7.44
C THR A 56 -0.96 6.61 -6.46
N VAL A 57 -0.32 6.82 -5.31
CA VAL A 57 -0.25 5.81 -4.26
C VAL A 57 -0.53 6.46 -2.89
N ARG A 58 -1.28 5.73 -2.06
CA ARG A 58 -1.50 6.04 -0.64
C ARG A 58 -0.96 4.89 0.20
N PHE A 59 -0.26 5.22 1.28
CA PHE A 59 0.34 4.23 2.18
C PHE A 59 -0.42 4.18 3.49
N TYR A 60 -0.55 2.96 4.02
CA TYR A 60 -1.34 2.69 5.20
C TYR A 60 -0.58 1.80 6.19
N GLU A 61 -0.91 1.97 7.46
CA GLU A 61 -0.54 1.07 8.54
C GLU A 61 -1.79 0.57 9.25
N TRP A 62 -1.77 -0.70 9.67
CA TRP A 62 -2.81 -1.22 10.54
C TRP A 62 -2.69 -0.67 11.96
N ASP A 63 -3.74 -0.02 12.45
CA ASP A 63 -3.86 0.36 13.85
C ASP A 63 -4.66 -0.70 14.60
N SER A 64 -3.98 -1.46 15.46
CA SER A 64 -4.63 -2.50 16.27
C SER A 64 -5.52 -1.95 17.38
N GLY A 65 -5.38 -0.68 17.74
CA GLY A 65 -6.25 -0.01 18.72
C GLY A 65 -7.57 0.46 18.11
N ALA A 66 -7.53 0.90 16.85
CA ALA A 66 -8.71 1.33 16.10
C ALA A 66 -9.36 0.18 15.29
N GLU A 67 -8.66 -0.94 15.14
CA GLU A 67 -9.06 -2.09 14.29
C GLU A 67 -9.33 -1.68 12.82
N GLU A 68 -8.53 -0.74 12.33
CA GLU A 68 -8.62 -0.24 10.96
C GLU A 68 -7.25 0.22 10.43
N ILE A 69 -7.15 0.36 9.10
CA ILE A 69 -5.97 0.96 8.47
C ILE A 69 -5.99 2.48 8.59
N GLN A 70 -4.83 3.05 8.90
CA GLN A 70 -4.62 4.49 9.01
C GLN A 70 -3.70 4.96 7.90
N ASN A 71 -4.03 6.09 7.26
CA ASN A 71 -3.16 6.70 6.27
C ASN A 71 -1.88 7.20 6.96
N LEU A 72 -0.72 6.89 6.39
CA LEU A 72 0.58 7.31 6.90
C LEU A 72 0.93 8.77 6.56
N ALA A 73 0.28 9.34 5.55
CA ALA A 73 0.43 10.74 5.18
C ALA A 73 -0.66 11.62 5.82
N GLU A 74 -0.47 12.94 5.82
CA GLU A 74 -1.52 13.86 6.25
C GLU A 74 -2.76 13.70 5.35
N ILE A 75 -3.94 14.03 5.90
CA ILE A 75 -5.26 13.69 5.33
C ILE A 75 -5.31 13.97 3.81
N ASP A 76 -5.57 12.90 3.05
CA ASP A 76 -5.72 12.85 1.59
C ASP A 76 -4.46 13.10 0.72
N GLU A 77 -3.27 13.13 1.31
CA GLU A 77 -2.04 13.24 0.53
C GLU A 77 -1.77 11.94 -0.27
N CYS A 78 -1.71 12.10 -1.60
CA CYS A 78 -1.30 11.06 -2.53
C CYS A 78 0.15 11.29 -2.95
N PHE A 79 0.95 10.23 -2.99
CA PHE A 79 2.26 10.29 -3.62
C PHE A 79 2.12 10.01 -5.11
N TYR A 80 2.78 10.82 -5.94
CA TYR A 80 2.82 10.62 -7.39
C TYR A 80 4.10 9.88 -7.78
N LEU A 81 3.94 8.78 -8.52
CA LEU A 81 5.02 8.04 -9.13
C LEU A 81 5.38 8.73 -10.47
N ASP A 82 6.51 9.44 -10.50
CA ASP A 82 6.94 10.22 -11.69
C ASP A 82 7.69 9.39 -12.75
N GLY A 83 7.72 8.06 -12.60
CA GLY A 83 8.29 7.11 -13.57
C GLY A 83 7.28 6.05 -14.01
N GLN A 84 7.46 5.50 -15.22
CA GLN A 84 6.71 4.31 -15.63
C GLN A 84 7.15 3.12 -14.76
N CYS A 85 6.19 2.45 -14.10
CA CYS A 85 6.43 1.14 -13.52
C CYS A 85 6.98 0.23 -14.63
N GLN A 86 8.26 -0.14 -14.53
CA GLN A 86 8.87 -1.06 -15.47
C GLN A 86 8.63 -2.47 -14.97
N THR A 87 8.14 -3.37 -15.82
CA THR A 87 8.05 -4.79 -15.49
C THR A 87 9.45 -5.28 -15.12
N VAL A 88 9.64 -5.67 -13.87
CA VAL A 88 10.89 -6.25 -13.41
C VAL A 88 10.89 -7.71 -13.80
N GLU A 89 11.61 -8.04 -14.86
CA GLU A 89 11.86 -9.44 -15.20
C GLU A 89 12.87 -10.04 -14.21
N VAL A 90 12.70 -11.32 -13.89
CA VAL A 90 13.61 -12.06 -13.03
C VAL A 90 15.04 -11.91 -13.54
N GLY A 91 15.92 -11.34 -12.71
CA GLY A 91 17.33 -11.10 -13.06
C GLY A 91 17.68 -9.65 -13.38
N THR A 92 16.72 -8.73 -13.36
CA THR A 92 16.98 -7.30 -13.47
C THR A 92 17.84 -6.82 -12.29
N LYS A 93 19.02 -6.29 -12.57
CA LYS A 93 19.90 -5.66 -11.57
C LYS A 93 19.69 -4.15 -11.63
N PHE A 94 19.30 -3.57 -10.51
CA PHE A 94 19.24 -2.12 -10.34
C PHE A 94 20.63 -1.60 -9.97
N ASN A 95 21.12 -0.61 -10.71
CA ASN A 95 22.22 0.22 -10.24
C ASN A 95 21.58 1.46 -9.61
N LEU A 96 21.57 1.50 -8.29
CA LEU A 96 21.21 2.68 -7.50
C LEU A 96 22.41 3.63 -7.41
#